data_AF-A0A640W6D7-F1
#
_entry.id   AF-A0A640W6D7-F1
#
_cell.length_a   1.000
_cell.length_b   1.000
_cell.length_c   1.000
_cell.angle_alpha   90.00
_cell.angle_beta   90.00
_cell.angle_gamma   90.00
#
_symmetry.space_group_name_H-M   'P 1'
#
loop_
_entity.id
_entity.type
_entity.pdbx_description
1 polymer ?
#
loop_
_entity_poly.entity_id
_entity_poly.type
_entity_poly.pdbx_seq_one_letter_code
_entity_poly.pdbx_strand_id
1 'polypeptide(L)'
;MKIAIVGAGLGGLATAAKLAGEHIVDIYEKEAMLGGRALTMNGISENYRKFIAKFEMANAFAYPSLEEIYGADYKIDLGFHLIGGGKRGACVKALK
;
A
#
# COMPACT_ATOMS: atom_id res chain seq x y z
N MET A 1 -5.65 27.57 -5.15
CA MET A 1 -5.93 27.19 -3.75
C MET A 1 -4.80 26.29 -3.25
N LYS A 2 -4.50 26.31 -1.95
CA LYS A 2 -3.53 25.39 -1.34
C LYS A 2 -4.30 24.27 -0.63
N ILE A 3 -4.00 23.02 -0.94
CA ILE A 3 -4.73 21.84 -0.47
C ILE A 3 -3.73 20.92 0.25
N ALA A 4 -4.09 20.48 1.46
CA ALA A 4 -3.33 19.48 2.19
C ALA A 4 -4.02 18.12 2.07
N ILE A 5 -3.24 17.09 1.71
CA ILE A 5 -3.66 15.69 1.68
C ILE A 5 -2.89 14.94 2.76
N VAL A 6 -3.60 14.20 3.61
CA VAL A 6 -3.00 13.37 4.66
C VAL A 6 -3.06 11.90 4.23
N GLY A 7 -1.90 11.29 4.05
CA GLY A 7 -1.69 9.93 3.56
C GLY A 7 -1.34 9.90 2.07
N ALA A 8 -0.21 9.30 1.74
CA ALA A 8 0.30 9.07 0.39
C ALA A 8 0.06 7.64 -0.10
N GLY A 9 -1.06 7.03 0.31
CA GLY A 9 -1.58 5.80 -0.31
C GLY A 9 -2.16 6.05 -1.70
N LEU A 10 -2.60 5.00 -2.39
CA LEU A 10 -3.22 5.10 -3.73
C LEU A 10 -4.29 6.21 -3.83
N GLY A 11 -5.21 6.27 -2.85
CA GLY A 11 -6.26 7.29 -2.83
C GLY A 11 -5.71 8.71 -2.74
N GLY A 12 -4.80 8.97 -1.79
CA GLY A 12 -4.19 10.29 -1.61
C GLY A 12 -3.36 10.72 -2.81
N LEU A 13 -2.56 9.81 -3.39
CA LEU A 13 -1.76 10.08 -4.58
C LEU A 13 -2.64 10.31 -5.82
N ALA A 14 -3.71 9.53 -6.01
CA ALA A 14 -4.64 9.74 -7.12
C ALA A 14 -5.37 11.09 -7.01
N THR A 15 -5.81 11.45 -5.80
CA THR A 15 -6.40 12.77 -5.53
C THR A 15 -5.39 13.88 -5.79
N ALA A 16 -4.15 13.75 -5.31
CA ALA A 16 -3.10 14.74 -5.55
C ALA A 16 -2.83 14.91 -7.06
N ALA A 17 -2.69 13.81 -7.80
CA ALA A 17 -2.46 13.82 -9.23
C ALA A 17 -3.60 14.54 -9.99
N LYS A 18 -4.85 14.34 -9.57
CA LYS A 18 -6.00 15.03 -10.17
C LYS A 18 -6.01 16.54 -9.90
N LEU A 19 -5.59 16.96 -8.70
CA LEU A 19 -5.68 18.36 -8.25
C LEU A 19 -4.44 19.20 -8.59
N ALA A 20 -3.27 18.57 -8.78
CA ALA A 20 -2.00 19.26 -8.99
C ALA A 20 -1.94 20.13 -10.26
N GLY A 21 -2.82 19.89 -11.24
CA GLY A 21 -2.92 20.72 -12.45
C GLY A 21 -3.51 22.11 -12.20
N GLU A 22 -4.27 22.30 -11.12
CA GLU A 22 -5.04 23.52 -10.86
C GLU A 22 -4.74 24.13 -9.48
N HIS A 23 -4.08 23.37 -8.60
CA HIS A 23 -3.89 23.72 -7.20
C HIS A 23 -2.48 23.38 -6.70
N ILE A 24 -2.04 24.09 -5.66
CA ILE A 24 -0.81 23.73 -4.93
C ILE A 24 -1.21 22.65 -3.91
N VAL A 25 -0.61 21.47 -4.01
CA VAL A 25 -0.94 20.30 -3.18
C VAL A 25 0.26 19.94 -2.31
N ASP A 26 0.05 19.92 -1.00
CA ASP A 26 1.00 19.36 -0.03
C ASP A 26 0.48 17.98 0.40
N ILE A 27 1.35 16.96 0.37
CA ILE A 27 1.02 15.61 0.86
C ILE A 27 1.84 15.34 2.12
N TYR A 28 1.16 14.91 3.18
CA TYR A 28 1.78 14.51 4.44
C TYR A 28 1.64 13.01 4.62
N GLU A 29 2.76 12.29 4.65
CA GLU A 29 2.82 10.86 4.90
C GLU A 29 3.61 10.60 6.19
N LYS A 30 3.10 9.69 7.02
CA LYS A 30 3.73 9.29 8.26
C LYS A 30 4.93 8.39 8.00
N GLU A 31 4.81 7.51 7.02
CA GLU A 31 5.86 6.56 6.65
C GLU A 31 6.96 7.22 5.80
N ALA A 32 8.15 6.64 5.80
CA ALA A 32 9.27 7.12 4.97
C ALA A 32 9.14 6.76 3.48
N MET A 33 7.98 6.25 3.06
CA MET A 33 7.71 5.78 1.70
C MET A 33 6.28 6.08 1.26
N LEU A 34 6.08 6.18 -0.05
CA LEU A 34 4.77 6.39 -0.67
C LEU A 34 4.10 5.06 -1.03
N GLY A 35 2.80 5.09 -1.33
CA GLY A 35 2.03 3.95 -1.82
C GLY A 35 1.08 3.34 -0.79
N GLY A 36 1.33 3.56 0.50
CA GLY A 36 0.51 3.01 1.59
C GLY A 36 0.51 1.49 1.53
N ARG A 37 -0.62 0.87 1.22
CA ARG A 37 -0.73 -0.60 1.07
C ARG A 37 -0.36 -1.12 -0.32
N ALA A 38 -0.21 -0.24 -1.30
CA ALA A 38 0.22 -0.61 -2.65
C ALA A 38 1.74 -0.59 -2.72
N LEU A 39 2.34 -1.69 -2.27
CA LEU A 39 3.80 -1.82 -2.13
C LEU A 39 4.30 -2.98 -2.97
N THR A 40 5.48 -2.80 -3.56
CA THR A 40 6.24 -3.86 -4.19
C THR A 40 7.57 -3.96 -3.48
N MET A 41 8.01 -5.18 -3.19
CA MET A 41 9.32 -5.43 -2.59
C MET A 41 10.13 -6.33 -3.52
N ASN A 42 11.39 -5.96 -3.71
CA ASN A 42 12.39 -6.81 -4.37
C ASN A 42 13.05 -7.68 -3.31
N GLY A 43 12.90 -9.00 -3.45
CA GLY A 43 13.44 -9.97 -2.50
C GLY A 43 12.63 -10.00 -1.20
N ILE A 44 12.23 -11.20 -0.81
CA ILE A 44 11.50 -11.41 0.42
C ILE A 44 12.52 -11.85 1.47
N SER A 45 12.60 -11.08 2.55
CA SER A 45 13.41 -11.44 3.72
C SER A 45 12.51 -11.85 4.88
N GLU A 46 13.10 -12.44 5.91
CA GLU A 46 12.42 -12.81 7.15
C GLU A 46 11.65 -11.63 7.80
N ASN A 47 12.07 -10.39 7.51
CA ASN A 47 11.39 -9.17 7.97
C ASN A 47 10.14 -8.78 7.16
N TYR A 48 9.77 -9.52 6.11
CA TYR A 48 8.58 -9.27 5.29
C TYR A 48 7.30 -9.21 6.12
N ARG A 49 7.08 -10.17 7.03
CA ARG A 49 5.88 -10.19 7.89
C ARG A 49 5.81 -8.96 8.80
N LYS A 50 6.95 -8.53 9.37
CA LYS A 50 7.04 -7.30 10.18
C LYS A 50 6.77 -6.06 9.34
N PHE A 51 7.21 -6.05 8.09
CA PHE A 51 7.00 -4.93 7.17
C PHE A 51 5.51 -4.74 6.85
N ILE A 52 4.82 -5.79 6.39
CA ILE A 52 3.40 -5.69 6.03
C ILE A 52 2.50 -5.41 7.24
N ALA A 53 2.91 -5.83 8.44
CA ALA A 53 2.19 -5.55 9.68
C ALA A 53 2.12 -4.05 10.01
N LYS A 54 3.09 -3.23 9.57
CA LYS A 54 3.04 -1.76 9.71
C LYS A 54 1.81 -1.15 9.03
N PHE A 55 1.31 -1.83 8.00
CA PHE A 55 0.16 -1.41 7.22
C PHE A 55 -1.13 -2.18 7.59
N GLU A 56 -1.13 -2.84 8.76
CA GLU A 56 -2.23 -3.70 9.23
C GLU A 56 -2.58 -4.83 8.25
N MET A 57 -1.58 -5.34 7.53
CA MET A 57 -1.74 -6.41 6.55
C MET A 57 -1.19 -7.73 7.09
N ALA A 58 -1.82 -8.82 6.69
CA ALA A 58 -1.34 -10.18 6.94
C ALA A 58 -1.43 -10.99 5.64
N ASN A 59 -0.43 -11.83 5.39
CA ASN A 59 -0.49 -12.83 4.35
C ASN A 59 -0.95 -14.15 4.99
N ALA A 60 -2.19 -14.55 4.70
CA ALA A 60 -2.78 -15.78 5.22
C ALA A 60 -2.33 -17.03 4.43
N PHE A 61 -2.00 -16.88 3.14
CA PHE A 61 -1.62 -17.96 2.26
C PHE A 61 -0.84 -17.44 1.04
N ALA A 62 0.23 -18.13 0.67
CA ALA A 62 1.01 -17.89 -0.54
C ALA A 62 1.32 -19.22 -1.23
N TYR A 63 1.34 -19.23 -2.57
CA TYR A 63 1.84 -20.34 -3.36
C TYR A 63 2.80 -19.81 -4.44
N PRO A 64 4.07 -20.23 -4.45
CA PRO A 64 4.76 -21.06 -3.44
C PRO A 64 4.75 -20.42 -2.05
N SER A 65 5.00 -21.22 -1.00
CA SER A 65 4.98 -20.76 0.40
C SER A 65 6.00 -19.63 0.63
N LEU A 66 5.77 -18.79 1.65
CA LEU A 66 6.70 -17.70 1.98
C LEU A 66 8.10 -18.22 2.29
N GLU A 67 8.17 -19.40 2.90
CA GLU A 67 9.41 -20.10 3.23
C GLU A 67 10.21 -20.51 1.98
N GLU A 68 9.54 -20.92 0.90
CA GLU A 68 10.19 -21.29 -0.37
C GLU A 68 10.74 -20.10 -1.16
N ILE A 69 10.17 -18.91 -0.95
CA ILE A 69 10.55 -17.69 -1.67
C ILE A 69 11.48 -16.77 -0.87
N TYR A 70 11.69 -17.02 0.42
CA TYR A 70 12.68 -16.29 1.20
C TYR A 70 14.09 -16.50 0.66
N GLY A 71 14.81 -15.39 0.45
CA GLY A 71 16.19 -15.44 -0.07
C GLY A 71 16.32 -15.73 -1.57
N ALA A 72 15.22 -16.00 -2.26
CA ALA A 72 15.18 -16.06 -3.72
C ALA A 72 15.00 -14.64 -4.32
N ASP A 73 15.44 -14.46 -5.56
CA ASP A 73 15.14 -13.25 -6.36
C ASP A 73 13.68 -13.31 -6.85
N TYR A 74 12.76 -13.14 -5.89
CA TYR A 74 11.32 -13.18 -6.09
C TYR A 74 10.74 -11.78 -5.90
N LYS A 75 9.89 -11.36 -6.84
CA LYS A 75 9.14 -10.09 -6.73
C LYS A 75 7.73 -10.40 -6.26
N ILE A 76 7.36 -9.85 -5.10
CA ILE A 76 5.96 -9.87 -4.65
C ILE A 76 5.33 -8.52 -4.91
N ASP A 77 4.23 -8.56 -5.66
CA ASP A 77 3.26 -7.47 -5.70
C ASP A 77 2.26 -7.64 -4.55
N LEU A 78 2.30 -6.73 -3.57
CA LEU A 78 1.37 -6.71 -2.44
C LEU A 78 0.08 -5.97 -2.78
N GLY A 79 0.04 -5.31 -3.94
CA GLY A 79 -1.00 -4.36 -4.35
C GLY A 79 -2.34 -5.00 -4.69
N PHE A 80 -2.40 -6.29 -5.02
CA PHE A 80 -3.63 -6.92 -5.53
C PHE A 80 -4.32 -7.90 -4.58
N HIS A 81 -3.66 -8.38 -3.52
CA HIS A 81 -4.26 -9.37 -2.61
C HIS A 81 -4.92 -8.76 -1.36
N LEU A 82 -4.83 -7.44 -1.18
CA LEU A 82 -5.22 -6.75 0.06
C LEU A 82 -6.28 -5.66 -0.14
N ILE A 83 -6.94 -5.63 -1.31
CA ILE A 83 -8.20 -4.88 -1.54
C ILE A 83 -9.38 -5.54 -0.80
N GLY A 84 -9.14 -6.62 -0.04
CA GLY A 84 -10.00 -7.05 1.05
C GLY A 84 -9.76 -6.23 2.33
N GLY A 85 -9.88 -4.90 2.27
CA GLY A 85 -10.04 -4.14 3.51
C GLY A 85 -11.28 -4.72 4.20
N GLY A 86 -11.16 -5.13 5.47
CA GLY A 86 -12.27 -5.73 6.23
C GLY A 86 -13.50 -4.81 6.29
N LYS A 87 -14.41 -4.98 7.25
CA LYS A 87 -15.66 -4.17 7.33
C LYS A 87 -15.49 -2.63 7.28
N ARG A 88 -14.25 -2.11 7.33
CA ARG A 88 -13.87 -0.69 7.24
C ARG A 88 -13.00 -0.32 6.03
N GLY A 89 -12.80 -1.21 5.05
CA GLY A 89 -12.03 -0.91 3.84
C GLY A 89 -12.67 0.20 3.00
N ALA A 90 -11.93 1.26 2.69
CA ALA A 90 -12.42 2.39 1.91
C ALA A 90 -13.02 1.98 0.55
N CYS A 91 -12.47 0.95 -0.10
CA CYS A 91 -12.95 0.41 -1.37
C CYS A 91 -14.36 -0.22 -1.25
N VAL A 92 -14.70 -0.79 -0.08
CA VAL A 92 -16.02 -1.42 0.17
C VAL A 92 -17.12 -0.37 0.30
N LYS A 93 -16.79 0.85 0.76
CA LYS A 93 -17.75 1.97 0.85
C LYS A 93 -17.98 2.68 -0.48
N ALA A 94 -17.02 2.63 -1.40
CA ALA A 94 -17.14 3.25 -2.72
C ALA A 94 -17.99 2.44 -3.72
N LEU A 95 -18.36 1.20 -3.36
CA LEU A 95 -19.22 0.31 -4.15
C LEU A 95 -20.67 0.28 -3.66
N LYS A 96 -21.10 1.28 -2.88
CA LYS A 96 -22.50 1.49 -2.49
C LYS A 96 -23.06 2.73 -3.16
#